data_AF-A0A2G8LE07-F1
#
_entry.id   AF-A0A2G8LE07-F1
#
_cell.length_a   1.000
_cell.length_b   1.000
_cell.length_c   1.000
_cell.angle_alpha   90.00
_cell.angle_beta   90.00
_cell.angle_gamma   90.00
#
_symmetry.space_group_name_H-M   'P 1'
#
loop_
_entity.id
_entity.type
_entity.pdbx_description
1 polymer ?
#
loop_
_entity_poly.entity_id
_entity_poly.type
_entity_poly.pdbx_seq_one_letter_code
_entity_poly.pdbx_strand_id
1 'polypeptide(L)'
;MSFLVFYEASSIFFTPGLQFRIYLEGRDNLNLPTLRRHLRAFQERGATDLYQELCNVSQGARESPQSFLLRALALKQKVLFASKESDAMFKYDKPLVNAMFAHAVSTGLLDADIRHDMKPYLTDGNLTDEELMEKLNLVTCTEKERVKKMQQRRPLAAMDVKESSNPEKIQPDGQKDKGKRLRRYTGC
;
A
#
# COMPACT_ATOMS: atom_id res chain seq x y z
N MET A 1 12.16 -32.84 11.26
CA MET A 1 11.99 -32.25 9.92
C MET A 1 10.85 -32.99 9.23
N SER A 2 9.67 -32.38 9.11
CA SER A 2 8.56 -32.76 8.21
C SER A 2 7.33 -31.91 8.55
N PHE A 3 7.39 -30.60 8.27
CA PHE A 3 6.23 -29.69 8.36
C PHE A 3 6.17 -28.70 7.19
N LEU A 4 6.89 -28.98 6.10
CA LEU A 4 7.10 -28.04 4.99
C LEU A 4 6.65 -28.57 3.62
N VAL A 5 5.78 -29.59 3.59
CA VAL A 5 5.26 -30.15 2.31
C VAL A 5 3.73 -29.99 2.18
N PHE A 6 3.03 -29.43 3.17
CA PHE A 6 1.57 -29.32 3.13
C PHE A 6 1.00 -27.93 2.79
N TYR A 7 1.84 -26.94 2.50
CA TYR A 7 1.37 -25.57 2.21
C TYR A 7 1.22 -25.25 0.72
N GLU A 8 1.63 -26.14 -0.19
CA GLU A 8 1.52 -25.96 -1.65
C GLU A 8 0.31 -26.67 -2.28
N ALA A 9 -0.59 -27.27 -1.49
CA ALA A 9 -1.77 -27.97 -2.01
C ALA A 9 -3.08 -27.14 -1.94
N SER A 10 -3.06 -25.97 -1.30
CA SER A 10 -4.29 -25.19 -1.05
C SER A 10 -4.66 -24.20 -2.16
N SER A 11 -3.80 -23.98 -3.17
CA SER A 11 -4.06 -22.97 -4.20
C SER A 11 -4.82 -23.47 -5.43
N ILE A 12 -5.11 -24.77 -5.54
CA ILE A 12 -5.91 -25.33 -6.64
C ILE A 12 -7.42 -25.26 -6.33
N PHE A 13 -7.82 -25.05 -5.06
CA PHE A 13 -9.19 -25.34 -4.63
C PHE A 13 -10.24 -24.27 -4.96
N PHE A 14 -9.87 -23.12 -5.52
CA PHE A 14 -10.86 -22.10 -5.93
C PHE A 14 -10.57 -21.51 -7.31
N THR A 15 -10.20 -22.36 -8.28
CA THR A 15 -10.43 -21.97 -9.67
C THR A 15 -11.88 -22.34 -10.02
N PRO A 16 -12.76 -21.36 -10.29
CA PRO A 16 -14.16 -21.66 -10.63
C PRO A 16 -14.23 -22.63 -11.83
N GLY A 17 -13.28 -22.55 -12.76
CA GLY A 17 -13.17 -23.48 -13.88
C GLY A 17 -13.01 -24.96 -13.50
N LEU A 18 -12.40 -25.30 -12.35
CA LEU A 18 -12.17 -26.69 -11.95
C LEU A 18 -13.45 -27.37 -11.46
N GLN A 19 -14.26 -26.67 -10.65
CA GLN A 19 -15.54 -27.19 -10.16
C GLN A 19 -16.55 -27.34 -11.31
N PHE A 20 -16.55 -26.39 -12.23
CA PHE A 20 -17.36 -26.48 -13.44
C PHE A 20 -16.95 -27.66 -14.32
N ARG A 21 -15.65 -27.92 -14.46
CA ARG A 21 -15.14 -29.06 -15.21
C ARG A 21 -15.59 -30.38 -14.61
N ILE A 22 -15.44 -30.57 -13.29
CA ILE A 22 -15.90 -31.76 -12.57
C ILE A 22 -17.42 -31.96 -12.73
N TYR A 23 -18.20 -30.87 -12.65
CA TYR A 23 -19.65 -30.90 -12.86
C TYR A 23 -20.05 -31.29 -14.28
N LEU A 24 -19.30 -30.83 -15.30
CA LEU A 24 -19.54 -31.20 -16.69
C LEU A 24 -19.08 -32.63 -17.02
N GLU A 25 -17.96 -33.09 -16.45
CA GLU A 25 -17.42 -34.44 -16.66
C GLU A 25 -18.39 -35.54 -16.18
N GLY A 26 -19.22 -35.26 -15.16
CA GLY A 26 -20.23 -36.19 -14.65
C GLY A 26 -21.56 -36.23 -15.41
N ARG A 27 -21.68 -35.60 -16.58
CA ARG A 27 -22.93 -35.55 -17.37
C ARG A 27 -22.82 -36.29 -18.69
N ASP A 28 -23.61 -37.35 -18.84
CA ASP A 28 -23.59 -38.21 -20.04
C ASP A 28 -24.38 -37.63 -21.23
N ASN A 29 -25.22 -36.61 -21.02
CA ASN A 29 -26.13 -36.03 -22.04
C ASN A 29 -25.90 -34.53 -22.29
N LEU A 30 -24.63 -34.10 -22.37
CA LEU A 30 -24.27 -32.71 -22.64
C LEU A 30 -24.46 -32.35 -24.12
N ASN A 31 -25.61 -31.75 -24.42
CA ASN A 31 -25.89 -31.13 -25.72
C ASN A 31 -25.38 -29.67 -25.76
N LEU A 32 -24.90 -29.25 -26.94
CA LEU A 32 -24.25 -27.94 -27.14
C LEU A 32 -25.08 -26.73 -26.68
N PRO A 33 -26.41 -26.67 -26.88
CA PRO A 33 -27.23 -25.57 -26.35
C PRO A 33 -27.26 -25.51 -24.83
N THR A 34 -27.32 -26.68 -24.18
CA THR A 34 -27.32 -26.80 -22.72
C THR A 34 -25.96 -26.43 -22.15
N LEU A 35 -24.86 -26.89 -22.77
CA LEU A 35 -23.51 -26.50 -22.38
C LEU A 35 -23.30 -24.98 -22.49
N ARG A 36 -23.75 -24.35 -23.58
CA ARG A 36 -23.70 -22.89 -23.73
C ARG A 36 -24.50 -22.15 -22.66
N ARG A 37 -25.65 -22.69 -22.25
CA ARG A 37 -26.45 -22.13 -21.15
C ARG A 37 -25.72 -22.26 -19.80
N HIS A 38 -25.09 -23.40 -19.53
CA HIS A 38 -24.30 -23.60 -18.31
C HIS A 38 -23.05 -22.72 -18.28
N LEU A 39 -22.34 -22.59 -19.40
CA LEU A 39 -21.17 -21.71 -19.52
C LEU A 39 -21.54 -20.24 -19.29
N ARG A 40 -22.65 -19.76 -19.86
CA ARG A 40 -23.13 -18.40 -19.61
C ARG A 40 -23.48 -18.18 -18.15
N ALA A 41 -24.27 -19.09 -17.55
CA ALA A 41 -24.60 -19.03 -16.13
C ALA A 41 -23.37 -19.11 -15.20
N PHE A 42 -22.26 -19.66 -15.68
CA PHE A 42 -21.02 -19.81 -14.90
C PHE A 42 -20.00 -18.69 -15.12
N GLN A 43 -20.02 -18.03 -16.29
CA GLN A 43 -19.03 -17.01 -16.67
C GLN A 43 -19.52 -15.57 -16.52
N GLU A 44 -20.83 -15.34 -16.40
CA GLU A 44 -21.37 -13.98 -16.34
C GLU A 44 -21.27 -13.42 -14.92
N ARG A 45 -20.13 -12.83 -14.58
CA ARG A 45 -20.19 -11.64 -13.72
C ARG A 45 -20.78 -10.54 -14.58
N GLY A 46 -22.03 -10.20 -14.30
CA GLY A 46 -22.76 -9.22 -15.09
C GLY A 46 -22.08 -7.84 -14.99
N ALA A 47 -22.46 -6.93 -15.89
CA ALA A 47 -21.99 -5.55 -15.83
C ALA A 47 -22.21 -4.93 -14.44
N THR A 48 -23.29 -5.31 -13.75
CA THR A 48 -23.61 -4.89 -12.38
C THR A 48 -22.62 -5.42 -11.35
N ASP A 49 -22.22 -6.69 -11.40
CA ASP A 49 -21.26 -7.26 -10.45
C ASP A 49 -19.88 -6.61 -10.61
N LEU A 50 -19.47 -6.38 -11.85
CA LEU A 50 -18.21 -5.70 -12.17
C LEU A 50 -18.26 -4.23 -11.73
N TYR A 51 -19.40 -3.56 -11.88
CA TYR A 51 -19.59 -2.18 -11.43
C TYR A 51 -19.55 -2.11 -9.90
N GLN A 52 -20.19 -3.04 -9.19
CA GLN A 52 -20.11 -3.13 -7.73
C GLN A 52 -18.69 -3.43 -7.24
N GLU A 53 -17.94 -4.29 -7.95
CA GLU A 53 -16.53 -4.49 -7.65
C GLU A 53 -15.74 -3.19 -7.83
N LEU A 54 -16.03 -2.40 -8.87
CA LEU A 54 -15.39 -1.11 -9.10
C LEU A 54 -15.69 -0.12 -7.98
N CYS A 55 -16.92 -0.07 -7.46
CA CYS A 55 -17.30 0.77 -6.32
C CYS A 55 -16.49 0.46 -5.06
N ASN A 56 -16.10 -0.81 -4.88
CA ASN A 56 -15.45 -1.29 -3.65
C ASN A 56 -13.95 -1.53 -3.83
N VAL A 57 -13.37 -1.17 -4.97
CA VAL A 57 -11.96 -1.46 -5.24
C VAL A 57 -11.06 -0.59 -4.39
N SER A 58 -10.16 -1.23 -3.64
CA SER A 58 -9.13 -0.55 -2.84
C SER A 58 -7.77 -1.23 -3.04
N GLN A 59 -6.70 -0.50 -2.76
CA GLN A 59 -5.34 -1.00 -2.80
C GLN A 59 -5.12 -1.98 -1.65
N GLY A 60 -4.59 -3.16 -1.96
CA GLY A 60 -4.25 -4.18 -0.96
C GLY A 60 -3.00 -3.78 -0.15
N ALA A 61 -2.87 -4.28 1.08
CA ALA A 61 -1.77 -3.92 1.99
C ALA A 61 -0.35 -4.21 1.45
N ARG A 62 -0.21 -5.15 0.50
CA ARG A 62 1.06 -5.51 -0.15
C ARG A 62 1.11 -5.11 -1.63
N GLU A 63 0.07 -4.45 -2.11
CA GLU A 63 -0.06 -4.05 -3.50
C GLU A 63 0.60 -2.68 -3.71
N SER A 64 1.35 -2.52 -4.80
CA SER A 64 1.89 -1.21 -5.16
C SER A 64 0.76 -0.29 -5.67
N PRO A 65 0.89 1.05 -5.54
CA PRO A 65 -0.08 1.99 -6.13
C PRO A 65 -0.28 1.73 -7.64
N GLN A 66 0.79 1.42 -8.36
CA GLN A 66 0.78 1.11 -9.79
C GLN A 66 -0.07 -0.13 -10.11
N SER A 67 0.15 -1.21 -9.37
CA SER A 67 -0.61 -2.46 -9.53
C SER A 67 -2.10 -2.24 -9.25
N PHE A 68 -2.41 -1.45 -8.21
CA PHE A 68 -3.79 -1.08 -7.89
C PHE A 68 -4.44 -0.29 -9.04
N LEU A 69 -3.78 0.75 -9.55
CA LEU A 69 -4.33 1.56 -10.64
C LEU A 69 -4.56 0.71 -11.90
N LEU A 70 -3.61 -0.15 -12.25
CA LEU A 70 -3.74 -1.05 -13.40
C LEU A 70 -4.94 -1.99 -13.23
N ARG A 71 -5.14 -2.53 -12.02
CA ARG A 71 -6.28 -3.39 -11.69
C ARG A 71 -7.61 -2.62 -11.79
N ALA A 72 -7.67 -1.39 -11.28
CA ALA A 72 -8.85 -0.53 -11.39
C ALA A 72 -9.16 -0.17 -12.86
N LEU A 73 -8.14 0.11 -13.67
CA LEU A 73 -8.28 0.36 -15.12
C LEU A 73 -8.81 -0.86 -15.87
N ALA A 74 -8.26 -2.04 -15.58
CA ALA A 74 -8.74 -3.29 -16.15
C ALA A 74 -10.20 -3.55 -15.78
N LEU A 75 -10.59 -3.25 -14.53
CA LEU A 75 -11.97 -3.41 -14.06
C LEU A 75 -12.92 -2.41 -14.75
N LYS A 76 -12.52 -1.15 -14.88
CA LYS A 76 -13.23 -0.11 -15.68
C LYS A 76 -13.52 -0.61 -17.09
N GLN A 77 -12.51 -1.16 -17.77
CA GLN A 77 -12.66 -1.70 -19.12
C GLN A 77 -13.60 -2.91 -19.19
N LYS A 78 -13.51 -3.83 -18.21
CA LYS A 78 -14.42 -4.98 -18.11
C LYS A 78 -15.88 -4.56 -17.95
N VAL A 79 -16.16 -3.57 -17.10
CA VAL A 79 -17.52 -3.02 -16.94
C VAL A 79 -18.05 -2.47 -18.26
N LEU A 80 -17.25 -1.66 -18.96
CA LEU A 80 -17.64 -1.08 -20.25
C LEU A 80 -17.85 -2.12 -21.34
N PHE A 81 -17.08 -3.21 -21.30
CA PHE A 81 -17.24 -4.32 -22.22
C PHE A 81 -18.53 -5.09 -21.94
N ALA A 82 -18.74 -5.52 -20.70
CA ALA A 82 -19.94 -6.24 -20.29
C ALA A 82 -21.23 -5.41 -20.51
N SER A 83 -21.16 -4.09 -20.36
CA SER A 83 -22.29 -3.18 -20.60
C SER A 83 -22.70 -3.06 -22.07
N LYS A 84 -21.81 -3.42 -23.01
CA LYS A 84 -22.09 -3.37 -24.45
C LYS A 84 -22.70 -4.66 -24.98
N GLU A 85 -22.68 -5.74 -24.20
CA GLU A 85 -23.24 -7.01 -24.64
C GLU A 85 -24.75 -6.88 -24.88
N SER A 86 -25.23 -7.52 -25.94
CA SER A 86 -26.64 -7.44 -26.35
C SER A 86 -27.60 -8.05 -25.32
N ASP A 87 -27.10 -8.96 -24.50
CA ASP A 87 -27.83 -9.68 -23.44
C ASP A 87 -27.64 -9.02 -22.05
N ALA A 88 -26.94 -7.88 -21.97
CA ALA A 88 -26.69 -7.21 -20.71
C ALA A 88 -28.01 -6.64 -20.13
N MET A 89 -28.41 -7.16 -18.97
CA MET A 89 -29.61 -6.69 -18.25
C MET A 89 -29.50 -5.21 -17.84
N PHE A 90 -28.30 -4.75 -17.50
CA PHE A 90 -28.01 -3.36 -17.15
C PHE A 90 -26.84 -2.82 -17.99
N LYS A 91 -27.02 -1.63 -18.54
CA LYS A 91 -26.00 -0.95 -19.35
C LYS A 91 -25.48 0.26 -18.59
N TYR A 92 -24.18 0.31 -18.39
CA TYR A 92 -23.51 1.47 -17.81
C TYR A 92 -22.89 2.32 -18.93
N ASP A 93 -23.14 3.61 -18.89
CA ASP A 93 -22.57 4.58 -19.82
C ASP A 93 -21.15 4.97 -19.41
N LYS A 94 -20.34 5.36 -20.40
CA LYS A 94 -18.93 5.70 -20.19
C LYS A 94 -18.72 6.82 -19.15
N PRO A 95 -19.50 7.92 -19.13
CA PRO A 95 -19.39 8.95 -18.10
C PRO A 95 -19.57 8.42 -16.68
N LEU A 96 -20.60 7.62 -16.42
CA LEU A 96 -20.87 7.04 -15.09
C LEU A 96 -19.72 6.13 -14.63
N VAL A 97 -19.24 5.25 -15.51
CA VAL A 97 -18.14 4.33 -15.18
C VAL A 97 -16.85 5.11 -14.93
N ASN A 98 -16.56 6.15 -15.70
CA ASN A 98 -15.38 7.00 -15.50
C ASN A 98 -15.45 7.78 -14.18
N ALA A 99 -16.62 8.35 -13.84
CA ALA A 99 -16.82 9.05 -12.59
C ALA A 99 -16.63 8.11 -11.38
N MET A 100 -17.19 6.89 -11.46
CA MET A 100 -17.01 5.88 -10.42
C MET A 100 -15.54 5.42 -10.32
N PHE A 101 -14.87 5.20 -11.45
CA PHE A 101 -13.45 4.87 -11.48
C PHE A 101 -12.61 5.96 -10.79
N ALA A 102 -12.83 7.23 -11.11
CA ALA A 102 -12.12 8.35 -10.49
C ALA A 102 -12.35 8.40 -8.98
N HIS A 103 -13.60 8.21 -8.54
CA HIS A 103 -13.96 8.15 -7.13
C HIS A 103 -13.27 6.98 -6.41
N ALA A 104 -13.29 5.79 -7.00
CA ALA A 104 -12.73 4.58 -6.42
C ALA A 104 -11.20 4.65 -6.32
N VAL A 105 -10.51 5.20 -7.33
CA VAL A 105 -9.05 5.43 -7.25
C VAL A 105 -8.73 6.48 -6.20
N SER A 106 -9.50 7.58 -6.15
CA SER A 106 -9.27 8.67 -5.19
C SER A 106 -9.45 8.23 -3.73
N THR A 107 -10.25 7.21 -3.45
CA THR A 107 -10.53 6.71 -2.09
C THR A 107 -9.80 5.41 -1.77
N GLY A 108 -9.50 4.61 -2.79
CA GLY A 108 -8.92 3.27 -2.65
C GLY A 108 -7.40 3.22 -2.48
N LEU A 109 -6.67 4.28 -2.81
CA LEU A 109 -5.21 4.38 -2.57
C LEU A 109 -4.91 4.43 -1.06
N LEU A 110 -3.95 3.62 -0.59
CA LEU A 110 -3.62 3.52 0.84
C LEU A 110 -2.88 4.75 1.37
N ASP A 111 -1.91 5.24 0.61
CA ASP A 111 -1.06 6.36 1.01
C ASP A 111 -1.81 7.69 0.87
N ALA A 112 -1.85 8.46 1.96
CA ALA A 112 -2.60 9.71 2.03
C ALA A 112 -1.96 10.85 1.23
N ASP A 113 -0.63 10.90 1.19
CA ASP A 113 0.11 11.90 0.43
C ASP A 113 -0.03 11.61 -1.07
N ILE A 114 0.10 10.33 -1.48
CA ILE A 114 -0.16 9.93 -2.87
C ILE A 114 -1.62 10.23 -3.28
N ARG A 115 -2.60 9.96 -2.41
CA ARG A 115 -4.01 10.32 -2.69
C ARG A 115 -4.18 11.81 -2.91
N HIS A 116 -3.57 12.63 -2.05
CA HIS A 116 -3.68 14.07 -2.12
C HIS A 116 -3.15 14.60 -3.45
N ASP A 117 -1.96 14.16 -3.84
CA ASP A 117 -1.28 14.58 -5.06
C ASP A 117 -1.96 14.04 -6.32
N MET A 118 -2.62 12.87 -6.26
CA MET A 118 -3.36 12.29 -7.38
C MET A 118 -4.73 12.91 -7.63
N LYS A 119 -5.36 13.50 -6.60
CA LYS A 119 -6.72 14.05 -6.66
C LYS A 119 -6.98 15.03 -7.82
N PRO A 120 -6.12 16.02 -8.15
CA PRO A 120 -6.38 16.93 -9.27
C PRO A 120 -6.50 16.18 -10.60
N TYR A 121 -5.64 15.20 -10.83
CA TYR A 121 -5.60 14.40 -12.06
C TYR A 121 -6.86 13.53 -12.25
N LEU A 122 -7.52 13.15 -11.16
CA LEU A 122 -8.76 12.36 -11.19
C LEU A 122 -10.02 13.22 -11.32
N THR A 123 -9.96 14.49 -10.93
CA THR A 123 -11.11 15.40 -10.95
C THR A 123 -11.29 16.06 -12.32
N ASP A 124 -10.18 16.44 -12.96
CA ASP A 124 -10.23 17.19 -14.22
C ASP A 124 -10.61 16.31 -15.43
N GLY A 125 -10.55 14.98 -15.29
CA GLY A 125 -11.09 14.01 -16.26
C GLY A 125 -10.47 14.02 -17.67
N ASN A 126 -9.45 14.85 -17.89
CA ASN A 126 -8.87 15.11 -19.22
C ASN A 126 -7.67 14.21 -19.56
N LEU A 127 -7.22 13.38 -18.63
CA LEU A 127 -6.04 12.54 -18.84
C LEU A 127 -6.40 11.20 -19.50
N THR A 128 -5.52 10.72 -20.37
CA THR A 128 -5.59 9.34 -20.86
C THR A 128 -5.16 8.34 -19.78
N ASP A 129 -5.45 7.06 -20.00
CA ASP A 129 -5.10 5.99 -19.06
C ASP A 129 -3.56 5.88 -18.90
N GLU A 130 -2.82 6.16 -19.97
CA GLU A 130 -1.35 6.19 -20.00
C GLU A 130 -0.79 7.38 -19.22
N GLU A 131 -1.33 8.58 -19.45
CA GLU A 131 -0.92 9.79 -18.73
C GLU A 131 -1.20 9.66 -17.23
N LEU A 132 -2.34 9.09 -16.86
CA LEU A 132 -2.69 8.84 -15.46
C LEU A 132 -1.69 7.90 -14.78
N MET A 133 -1.23 6.86 -15.49
CA MET A 133 -0.20 5.94 -15.00
C MET A 133 1.15 6.65 -14.81
N GLU A 134 1.53 7.49 -15.76
CA GLU A 134 2.75 8.31 -15.67
C GLU A 134 2.70 9.25 -14.45
N LYS A 135 1.59 9.95 -14.25
CA LYS A 135 1.40 10.82 -13.07
C LYS A 135 1.49 10.04 -11.78
N LEU A 136 0.87 8.86 -11.69
CA LEU A 136 0.97 8.03 -10.49
C LEU A 136 2.41 7.59 -10.20
N ASN A 137 3.18 7.26 -11.23
CA ASN A 137 4.60 6.94 -11.08
C ASN A 137 5.40 8.12 -10.53
N LEU A 138 5.18 9.32 -11.08
CA LEU A 138 5.85 10.54 -10.62
C LEU A 138 5.54 10.84 -9.15
N VAL A 139 4.26 10.81 -8.78
CA VAL A 139 3.81 11.05 -7.40
C VAL A 139 4.41 10.00 -6.46
N THR A 140 4.36 8.72 -6.83
CA THR A 140 4.92 7.63 -6.02
C THR A 140 6.45 7.79 -5.83
N CYS A 141 7.17 8.19 -6.87
CA CYS A 141 8.61 8.46 -6.76
C CYS A 141 8.91 9.67 -5.86
N THR A 142 8.12 10.73 -5.99
CA THR A 142 8.25 11.94 -5.16
C THR A 142 8.02 11.61 -3.68
N GLU A 143 6.98 10.82 -3.38
CA GLU A 143 6.70 10.42 -1.99
C GLU A 143 7.80 9.52 -1.42
N LYS A 144 8.32 8.57 -2.21
CA LYS A 144 9.47 7.75 -1.80
C LYS A 144 10.67 8.60 -1.40
N GLU A 145 10.98 9.65 -2.17
CA GLU A 145 12.06 10.58 -1.85
C GLU A 145 11.75 11.43 -0.61
N ARG A 146 10.49 11.84 -0.41
CA ARG A 146 10.03 12.57 0.78
C ARG A 146 10.21 11.74 2.05
N VAL A 147 9.75 10.48 2.03
CA VAL A 147 9.92 9.51 3.12
C VAL A 147 11.40 9.27 3.41
N LYS A 148 12.23 9.07 2.38
CA LYS A 148 13.68 8.87 2.54
C LYS A 148 14.35 10.06 3.23
N LYS A 149 14.04 11.29 2.81
CA LYS A 149 14.57 12.52 3.44
C LYS A 149 14.08 12.67 4.88
N MET A 150 12.83 12.32 5.18
CA MET A 150 12.29 12.36 6.54
C MET A 150 12.98 11.35 7.45
N GLN A 151 13.27 10.14 6.96
CA GLN A 151 14.00 9.12 7.72
C GLN A 151 15.45 9.52 8.01
N GLN A 152 16.12 10.19 7.08
CA GLN A 152 17.49 10.70 7.26
C GLN A 152 17.59 11.84 8.29
N ARG A 153 16.46 12.50 8.61
CA ARG A 153 16.41 13.61 9.58
C ARG A 153 16.13 13.17 11.01
N ARG A 154 15.99 11.87 11.29
CA ARG A 154 15.88 11.41 12.69
C ARG A 154 17.21 11.69 13.38
N PRO A 155 17.25 12.51 14.46
CA PRO A 155 18.49 12.72 15.18
C PRO A 155 18.95 11.37 15.74
N LEU A 156 20.19 11.00 15.42
CA LEU A 156 20.92 10.01 16.19
C LEU A 156 20.80 10.44 17.65
N ALA A 157 20.29 9.55 18.50
CA ALA A 157 20.13 9.79 19.93
C ALA A 157 21.41 10.47 20.46
N ALA A 158 21.23 11.60 21.15
CA ALA A 158 22.33 12.29 21.82
C ALA A 158 23.09 11.27 22.67
N MET A 159 24.32 10.95 22.26
CA MET A 159 25.23 10.22 23.12
C MET A 159 25.53 11.13 24.30
N ASP A 160 25.20 10.67 25.51
CA ASP A 160 25.57 11.29 26.78
C ASP A 160 27.06 11.68 26.75
N VAL A 161 27.33 12.99 26.66
CA VAL A 161 28.65 13.54 26.94
C VAL A 161 28.82 13.50 28.45
N LYS A 162 29.58 12.51 28.92
CA LYS A 162 30.03 12.44 30.31
C LYS A 162 31.01 13.58 30.55
N GLU A 163 30.50 14.73 30.99
CA GLU A 163 31.29 15.91 31.34
C GLU A 163 32.12 15.62 32.60
N SER A 164 33.41 15.40 32.39
CA SER A 164 34.43 15.41 33.44
C SER A 164 34.59 16.84 33.94
N SER A 165 34.02 17.12 35.12
CA SER A 165 34.17 18.40 35.81
C SER A 165 35.52 18.44 36.54
N ASN A 166 36.40 19.32 36.08
CA ASN A 166 37.48 19.86 36.90
C ASN A 166 37.63 21.35 36.57
N PRO A 167 37.28 22.29 37.47
CA PRO A 167 37.51 23.71 37.24
C PRO A 167 38.79 24.15 37.92
N GLU A 168 39.79 24.49 37.11
CA GLU A 168 40.99 25.24 37.49
C GLU A 168 40.65 26.74 37.46
N LYS A 169 40.80 27.43 38.61
CA LYS A 169 40.74 28.90 38.70
C LYS A 169 42.07 29.43 39.25
N ILE A 170 42.66 30.34 38.47
CA ILE A 170 43.90 31.07 38.67
C ILE A 170 43.55 32.43 39.31
N GLN A 171 44.13 32.90 40.45
CA GLN A 171 45.29 33.82 40.64
C GLN A 171 45.07 34.55 42.02
N PRO A 172 45.99 35.34 42.64
CA PRO A 172 47.38 35.68 42.30
C PRO A 172 48.38 35.62 43.51
N ASP A 173 49.56 36.17 43.24
CA ASP A 173 50.90 36.16 43.85
C ASP A 173 51.09 36.70 45.30
N GLY A 174 52.14 36.19 45.99
CA GLY A 174 52.95 36.97 46.95
C GLY A 174 52.90 36.68 48.46
N GLN A 175 54.00 36.08 48.97
CA GLN A 175 54.72 36.42 50.22
C GLN A 175 54.44 35.67 51.56
N LYS A 176 55.43 34.85 51.98
CA LYS A 176 56.04 34.59 53.34
C LYS A 176 55.09 34.43 54.55
N ASP A 177 55.26 33.47 55.48
CA ASP A 177 56.39 33.32 56.40
C ASP A 177 56.06 32.21 57.44
N LYS A 178 57.07 31.87 58.22
CA LYS A 178 57.30 30.76 59.16
C LYS A 178 56.25 30.45 60.23
N GLY A 179 56.05 29.13 60.44
CA GLY A 179 56.39 28.43 61.68
C GLY A 179 55.63 28.73 62.97
N LYS A 180 55.00 27.67 63.54
CA LYS A 180 54.90 27.25 64.96
C LYS A 180 53.70 26.28 65.04
N ARG A 181 53.77 25.11 65.69
CA ARG A 181 53.99 24.98 67.13
C ARG A 181 54.34 23.55 67.52
N LEU A 182 55.45 23.45 68.24
CA LEU A 182 55.82 22.45 69.22
C LEU A 182 54.70 22.25 70.27
N ARG A 183 54.35 21.01 70.61
CA ARG A 183 54.06 20.60 72.01
C ARG A 183 54.54 19.18 72.25
N ARG A 184 55.65 19.09 72.97
CA ARG A 184 56.17 17.90 73.65
C ARG A 184 55.87 18.06 75.15
N TYR A 185 55.36 16.97 75.75
CA TYR A 185 55.43 16.52 77.15
C TYR A 185 54.86 17.35 78.31
N THR A 186 54.12 16.64 79.18
CA THR A 186 54.30 16.40 80.64
C THR A 186 52.94 15.93 81.19
N GLY A 187 52.78 14.96 82.07
CA GLY A 187 53.67 14.14 82.89
C GLY A 187 52.80 13.26 83.81
N CYS A 188 53.47 12.34 84.52
CA CYS A 188 52.96 11.27 85.40
C CYS A 188 52.53 9.98 84.71
#